data_AF-A0A972D073-F1
#
_entry.id   AF-A0A972D073-F1
#
_cell.length_a   1.000
_cell.length_b   1.000
_cell.length_c   1.000
_cell.angle_alpha   90.00
_cell.angle_beta   90.00
_cell.angle_gamma   90.00
#
_symmetry.space_group_name_H-M   'P 1'
#
loop_
_entity.id
_entity.type
_entity.pdbx_description
1 polymer ?
#
loop_
_entity_poly.entity_id
_entity_poly.type
_entity_poly.pdbx_seq_one_letter_code
_entity_poly.pdbx_strand_id
1 'polypeptide(L)'
;MKIRKVFTGGNTANGFHSFHNYIIPQNRRKLYIFKGMPGGGKSSLMREIGQRMSAKGFSIEYHHCPSDPKSIDAVVIEELNICLLDGTPPHSMDPTYPG
;
A
#
# COMPACT_ATOMS: atom_id res chain seq x y z
N MET A 1 12.79 -0.57 15.38
CA MET A 1 12.56 -0.30 13.96
C MET A 1 12.40 -1.63 13.23
N LYS A 2 11.24 -1.87 12.61
CA LYS A 2 10.96 -3.12 11.88
C LYS A 2 10.49 -2.78 10.48
N ILE A 3 11.06 -3.46 9.47
CA ILE A 3 10.57 -3.42 8.09
C ILE A 3 9.89 -4.76 7.82
N ARG A 4 8.63 -4.72 7.44
CA ARG A 4 7.85 -5.89 7.01
C ARG A 4 7.57 -5.78 5.52
N LYS A 5 7.56 -6.92 4.84
CA LYS A 5 7.19 -7.03 3.43
C LYS A 5 6.22 -8.19 3.31
N VAL A 6 5.04 -7.92 2.77
CA VAL A 6 3.94 -8.88 2.68
C VAL A 6 3.30 -8.83 1.30
N PHE A 7 2.71 -9.95 0.92
CA PHE A 7 1.77 -10.01 -0.21
C PHE A 7 0.36 -10.02 0.35
N THR A 8 -0.52 -9.23 -0.24
CA THR A 8 -1.89 -9.00 0.26
C THR A 8 -2.95 -9.47 -0.69
N GLY A 9 -2.61 -10.48 -1.47
CA GLY A 9 -3.48 -11.19 -2.37
C GLY A 9 -2.70 -12.26 -3.11
N GLY A 10 -3.40 -13.01 -3.94
CA GLY A 10 -2.80 -14.07 -4.73
C GLY A 10 -3.79 -14.64 -5.74
N ASN A 11 -3.24 -15.28 -6.77
CA ASN A 11 -4.03 -16.03 -7.74
C ASN A 11 -4.29 -17.43 -7.18
N THR A 12 -5.56 -17.81 -7.10
CA THR A 12 -6.01 -19.12 -6.59
C THR A 12 -6.74 -19.89 -7.69
N ALA A 13 -7.04 -21.17 -7.45
CA ALA A 13 -7.88 -21.97 -8.35
C ALA A 13 -9.28 -21.37 -8.58
N ASN A 14 -9.76 -20.52 -7.65
CA ASN A 14 -11.05 -19.82 -7.74
C ASN A 14 -10.93 -18.38 -8.26
N GLY A 15 -9.77 -18.00 -8.83
CA GLY A 15 -9.49 -16.65 -9.29
C GLY A 15 -8.67 -15.81 -8.31
N PHE A 16 -8.62 -14.50 -8.55
CA PHE A 16 -7.84 -13.57 -7.73
C PHE A 16 -8.51 -13.35 -6.36
N HIS A 17 -7.74 -13.52 -5.29
CA HIS A 17 -8.17 -13.25 -3.93
C HIS A 17 -7.32 -12.12 -3.34
N SER A 18 -7.95 -11.11 -2.74
CA SER A 18 -7.26 -9.94 -2.18
C SER A 18 -7.65 -9.70 -0.73
N PHE A 19 -6.64 -9.48 0.10
CA PHE A 19 -6.76 -9.02 1.49
C PHE A 19 -6.58 -7.50 1.61
N HIS A 20 -6.66 -6.74 0.50
CA HIS A 20 -6.37 -5.31 0.50
C HIS A 20 -7.24 -4.49 1.47
N ASN A 21 -8.48 -4.91 1.69
CA ASN A 21 -9.40 -4.26 2.64
C ASN A 21 -8.97 -4.39 4.11
N TYR A 22 -8.13 -5.38 4.44
CA TYR A 22 -7.63 -5.61 5.80
C TYR A 22 -6.28 -4.92 6.07
N ILE A 23 -5.63 -4.41 5.02
CA ILE A 23 -4.36 -3.66 5.13
C ILE A 23 -4.58 -2.32 5.82
N ILE A 24 -5.71 -1.68 5.52
CA ILE A 24 -5.99 -0.34 5.96
C ILE A 24 -6.39 -0.41 7.44
N PRO A 25 -5.60 0.17 8.36
CA PRO A 25 -5.98 0.19 9.77
C PRO A 25 -7.35 0.86 9.90
N GLN A 26 -8.28 0.22 10.60
CA GLN A 26 -9.61 0.82 10.82
C GLN A 26 -9.51 2.16 11.56
N ASN A 27 -8.53 2.28 12.46
CA ASN A 27 -8.23 3.50 13.20
C ASN A 27 -7.20 4.41 12.50
N ARG A 28 -7.11 4.39 11.15
CA ARG A 28 -6.11 5.20 10.44
C ARG A 28 -6.28 6.70 10.71
N ARG A 29 -5.17 7.39 10.91
CA ARG A 29 -5.14 8.85 11.00
C ARG A 29 -5.29 9.50 9.63
N LYS A 30 -4.61 8.95 8.61
CA LYS A 30 -4.68 9.45 7.22
C LYS A 30 -4.55 8.32 6.21
N LEU A 31 -5.24 8.50 5.09
CA LEU A 31 -5.16 7.64 3.92
C LEU A 31 -4.82 8.48 2.69
N TYR A 32 -3.78 8.09 1.98
CA TYR A 32 -3.41 8.69 0.70
C TYR A 32 -3.65 7.66 -0.39
N ILE A 33 -4.50 8.00 -1.35
CA ILE A 33 -4.84 7.14 -2.48
C ILE A 33 -4.20 7.72 -3.74
N PHE A 34 -3.26 6.98 -4.32
CA PHE A 34 -2.64 7.34 -5.59
C PHE A 34 -3.42 6.71 -6.73
N LYS A 35 -3.89 7.54 -7.65
CA LYS A 35 -4.52 7.10 -8.90
C LYS A 35 -3.70 7.62 -10.09
N GLY A 36 -3.53 6.77 -11.09
CA GLY A 36 -2.79 7.13 -12.29
C GLY A 36 -2.44 5.91 -13.14
N MET A 37 -2.00 6.15 -14.36
CA MET A 37 -1.66 5.09 -15.31
C MET A 37 -0.55 4.14 -14.78
N PRO A 38 -0.51 2.86 -15.21
CA PRO A 38 0.68 2.03 -15.06
C PRO A 38 1.93 2.75 -15.56
N GLY A 39 3.06 2.60 -14.86
CA GLY A 39 4.29 3.33 -15.18
C GLY A 39 4.35 4.79 -14.68
N GLY A 40 3.28 5.34 -14.10
CA GLY A 40 3.25 6.71 -13.56
C GLY A 40 4.03 6.93 -12.26
N GLY A 41 4.94 6.03 -11.87
CA GLY A 41 5.83 6.21 -10.73
C GLY A 41 5.24 5.95 -9.33
N LYS A 42 3.98 5.51 -9.21
CA LYS A 42 3.29 5.28 -7.91
C LYS A 42 4.07 4.38 -6.95
N SER A 43 4.48 3.20 -7.43
CA SER A 43 5.28 2.24 -6.66
C SER A 43 6.64 2.81 -6.23
N SER A 44 7.32 3.53 -7.13
CA SER A 44 8.60 4.19 -6.82
C SER A 44 8.45 5.26 -5.75
N LEU A 45 7.42 6.10 -5.86
CA LEU A 45 7.11 7.14 -4.87
C LEU A 45 6.84 6.54 -3.49
N MET A 46 5.98 5.51 -3.42
CA MET A 46 5.69 4.81 -2.17
C MET A 46 6.94 4.17 -1.56
N ARG A 47 7.79 3.55 -2.38
CA ARG A 47 9.07 2.99 -1.93
C ARG A 47 9.98 4.06 -1.31
N GLU A 48 10.14 5.19 -2.00
CA GLU A 48 10.95 6.30 -1.53
C GLU A 48 10.42 6.89 -0.22
N ILE A 49 9.10 7.10 -0.10
CA ILE A 49 8.48 7.57 1.13
C ILE A 49 8.76 6.57 2.28
N GLY A 50 8.53 5.28 2.07
CA GLY A 50 8.80 4.26 3.09
C GLY A 50 10.28 4.24 3.52
N GLN A 51 11.21 4.38 2.59
CA GLN A 51 12.65 4.44 2.89
C GLN A 51 12.99 5.68 3.73
N ARG A 52 12.49 6.87 3.35
CA ARG A 52 12.70 8.11 4.10
C ARG A 52 12.10 8.04 5.50
N MET A 53 10.95 7.39 5.66
CA MET A 53 10.31 7.24 6.96
C MET A 53 11.02 6.21 7.84
N SER A 54 11.48 5.10 7.27
CA SER A 54 12.34 4.15 7.97
C SER A 54 13.63 4.80 8.45
N ALA A 55 14.28 5.63 7.62
CA ALA A 55 15.48 6.37 8.00
C ALA A 55 15.25 7.35 9.18
N LYS A 56 14.00 7.78 9.39
CA LYS A 56 13.58 8.59 10.54
C LYS A 56 13.20 7.76 11.78
N GLY A 57 13.35 6.44 11.73
CA GLY A 57 13.11 5.53 12.85
C GLY A 57 11.72 4.90 12.90
N PHE A 58 10.84 5.16 11.92
CA PHE A 58 9.50 4.58 11.87
C PHE A 58 9.52 3.12 11.36
N SER A 59 8.57 2.33 11.83
CA SER A 59 8.33 0.98 11.34
C SER A 59 7.44 1.02 10.10
N ILE A 60 7.83 0.24 9.10
CA ILE A 60 7.23 0.29 7.75
C ILE A 60 6.77 -1.10 7.36
N GLU A 61 5.53 -1.21 6.87
CA GLU A 61 5.01 -2.40 6.20
C GLU A 61 4.80 -2.10 4.72
N TYR A 62 5.48 -2.86 3.87
CA TYR A 62 5.35 -2.82 2.42
C TYR A 62 4.42 -3.92 1.94
N HIS A 63 3.41 -3.55 1.16
CA HIS A 63 2.48 -4.48 0.53
C HIS A 63 2.82 -4.58 -0.95
N HIS A 64 3.27 -5.77 -1.35
CA HIS A 64 3.70 -6.05 -2.71
C HIS A 64 2.54 -6.53 -3.57
N CYS A 65 2.58 -6.14 -4.85
CA CYS A 65 1.61 -6.61 -5.82
C CYS A 65 1.76 -8.12 -6.03
N PRO A 66 0.69 -8.92 -5.91
CA PRO A 66 0.75 -10.35 -6.16
C PRO A 66 1.13 -10.72 -7.60
N SER A 67 0.83 -9.83 -8.56
CA SER A 67 1.13 -10.02 -9.99
C SER A 67 2.50 -9.47 -10.40
N ASP A 68 3.05 -8.52 -9.64
CA ASP A 68 4.42 -8.00 -9.81
C ASP A 68 5.10 -7.83 -8.45
N PRO A 69 5.93 -8.80 -8.01
CA PRO A 69 6.64 -8.74 -6.74
C PRO A 69 7.55 -7.51 -6.57
N LYS A 70 7.93 -6.83 -7.65
CA LYS A 70 8.73 -5.61 -7.58
C LYS A 70 7.86 -4.35 -7.49
N SER A 71 6.55 -4.44 -7.69
CA SER A 71 5.62 -3.34 -7.48
C SER A 71 5.15 -3.28 -6.03
N ILE A 72 5.02 -2.06 -5.50
CA ILE A 72 4.42 -1.78 -4.21
C ILE A 72 3.02 -1.25 -4.46
N ASP A 73 2.03 -1.87 -3.84
CA ASP A 73 0.63 -1.46 -3.90
C ASP A 73 0.23 -0.63 -2.68
N ALA A 74 0.86 -0.85 -1.53
CA ALA A 74 0.65 0.00 -0.36
C ALA A 74 1.86 0.06 0.58
N VAL A 75 1.90 1.12 1.39
CA VAL A 75 2.88 1.33 2.46
C VAL A 75 2.16 1.83 3.71
N VAL A 76 2.36 1.13 4.82
CA VAL A 76 1.86 1.53 6.15
C VAL A 76 3.01 2.03 7.01
N ILE A 77 2.82 3.21 7.61
CA ILE A 77 3.72 3.78 8.61
C ILE A 77 3.05 3.57 9.96
N GLU A 78 3.51 2.55 10.70
CA GLU A 78 2.79 1.99 11.86
C GLU A 78 2.54 3.04 12.94
N GLU A 79 3.59 3.72 13.42
CA GLU A 79 3.50 4.63 14.56
C GLU A 79 2.74 5.93 14.23
N LEU A 80 2.68 6.32 12.95
CA LEU A 80 1.90 7.48 12.51
C LEU A 80 0.47 7.13 12.13
N ASN A 81 0.19 5.84 11.98
CA ASN A 81 -1.10 5.32 11.54
C ASN A 81 -1.54 5.95 10.20
N ILE A 82 -0.58 6.01 9.27
CA ILE A 82 -0.75 6.54 7.91
C ILE A 82 -0.60 5.38 6.92
N CYS A 83 -1.52 5.31 5.95
CA CYS A 83 -1.43 4.37 4.84
C CYS A 83 -1.40 5.11 3.50
N LEU A 84 -0.48 4.70 2.63
CA LEU A 84 -0.35 5.09 1.22
C LEU A 84 -0.78 3.89 0.39
N LEU A 85 -1.68 4.05 -0.58
CA LEU A 85 -2.11 2.94 -1.44
C LEU A 85 -2.28 3.34 -2.90
N ASP A 86 -2.14 2.35 -3.78
CA ASP A 86 -2.55 2.40 -5.17
C ASP A 86 -4.05 2.11 -5.28
N GLY A 87 -4.82 3.11 -5.70
CA GLY A 87 -6.26 3.00 -5.91
C GLY A 87 -6.66 2.73 -7.36
N THR A 88 -5.77 2.18 -8.18
CA THR A 88 -6.09 1.81 -9.57
C THR A 88 -6.64 0.38 -9.71
N PRO A 89 -7.49 0.10 -10.73
CA PRO A 89 -8.02 -1.25 -10.95
C PRO A 89 -6.89 -2.29 -11.04
N PRO A 90 -7.04 -3.50 -10.47
CA PRO A 90 -8.22 -4.09 -9.82
C PRO A 90 -8.42 -3.70 -8.34
N HIS A 91 -7.56 -2.85 -7.78
CA HIS A 91 -7.58 -2.38 -6.38
C HIS A 91 -8.28 -1.02 -6.23
N SER A 92 -9.34 -0.81 -7.02
CA SER A 92 -10.07 0.46 -7.03
C SER A 92 -10.58 0.81 -5.64
N MET A 93 -10.06 1.90 -5.09
CA MET A 93 -10.54 2.46 -3.83
C MET A 93 -10.77 3.95 -4.03
N ASP A 94 -11.98 4.38 -3.68
CA ASP A 94 -12.38 5.78 -3.71
C ASP A 94 -12.37 6.38 -2.31
N PRO A 95 -11.99 7.66 -2.15
CA PRO A 95 -12.10 8.33 -0.88
C PRO A 95 -13.57 8.38 -0.45
N THR A 96 -13.86 7.86 0.74
CA THR A 96 -15.22 7.88 1.32
C THR A 96 -15.60 9.26 1.86
N TYR A 97 -14.61 10.11 2.13
CA TYR A 97 -14.79 11.45 2.67
C TYR A 97 -14.10 12.48 1.75
N PRO A 98 -14.70 13.67 1.53
CA PRO A 98 -14.03 14.75 0.81
C PRO A 98 -12.77 15.21 1.56
N GLY A 99 -11.73 15.54 0.80
CA GLY A 99 -10.43 16.02 1.31
C GLY A 99 -10.28 17.53 1.21
#